data_AF-A0A9D2BGW2-F1
#
_entry.id   AF-A0A9D2BGW2-F1
#
_cell.length_a   1.000
_cell.length_b   1.000
_cell.length_c   1.000
_cell.angle_alpha   90.00
_cell.angle_beta   90.00
_cell.angle_gamma   90.00
#
_symmetry.space_group_name_H-M   'P 1'
#
loop_
_entity.id
_entity.type
_entity.pdbx_description
1 polymer ?
#
loop_
_entity_poly.entity_id
_entity_poly.type
_entity_poly.pdbx_seq_one_letter_code
_entity_poly.pdbx_strand_id
1 'polypeptide(L)'
;MRIRPRDITIGLLLAITIALTFYFYKNLGIAKKSARIDLLTILPSEPKSILTLTKPIKNQKFSWNDSGIQKILNNNIPQKWAEILRLQNELEYAQLSFHQEGSLLCVRTGTNLIDKLQKIGLFGYLPEKENLNNLTLYYFPDTEGRFMGCYQQGGLFVASYNKKMLIRALSRQISKTSPANWDTQALKSIMDNQKSPYFWIFQPQSLQLPAGQSPTWLSAELLINQDPPCCTIALPLVGLSDSTIYTIANDSLLLWANRLFPQNHTSAQIDQDRSVIFFTICEEGKKKANSETTDNLPPLASQY
;
A
#
# COMPACT_ATOMS: atom_id res chain seq x y z
N MET A 1 -31.57 -36.63 -37.79
CA MET A 1 -31.10 -35.24 -37.78
C MET A 1 -29.95 -35.08 -38.76
N ARG A 2 -30.13 -34.33 -39.86
CA ARG A 2 -29.06 -34.07 -40.84
C ARG A 2 -28.32 -32.81 -40.41
N ILE A 3 -27.15 -32.96 -39.80
CA ILE A 3 -26.31 -31.84 -39.39
C ILE A 3 -25.85 -31.14 -40.68
N ARG A 4 -26.21 -29.87 -40.86
CA ARG A 4 -25.82 -29.14 -42.07
C ARG A 4 -24.35 -28.71 -41.92
N PRO A 5 -23.56 -28.68 -43.01
CA PRO A 5 -22.16 -28.25 -42.95
C PRO A 5 -22.01 -26.83 -42.37
N ARG A 6 -23.04 -25.99 -42.51
CA ARG A 6 -23.11 -24.65 -41.90
C ARG A 6 -23.23 -24.69 -40.36
N ASP A 7 -23.84 -25.71 -39.79
CA ASP A 7 -23.96 -25.87 -38.33
C ASP A 7 -22.62 -26.35 -37.74
N ILE A 8 -21.88 -27.16 -38.50
CA ILE A 8 -20.52 -27.60 -38.15
C ILE A 8 -19.55 -26.42 -38.16
N THR A 9 -19.60 -25.56 -39.19
CA THR A 9 -18.71 -24.39 -39.26
C THR A 9 -19.01 -23.37 -38.16
N ILE A 10 -20.29 -23.13 -37.84
CA ILE A 10 -20.67 -22.25 -36.73
C ILE A 10 -20.18 -22.82 -35.40
N GLY A 11 -20.37 -24.12 -35.15
CA GLY A 11 -19.89 -24.77 -33.92
C GLY A 11 -18.37 -24.69 -33.77
N LEU A 12 -17.62 -24.87 -34.87
CA LEU A 12 -16.16 -24.79 -34.87
C LEU A 12 -15.66 -23.36 -34.59
N LEU A 13 -16.34 -22.35 -35.16
CA LEU A 13 -16.01 -20.94 -34.95
C LEU A 13 -16.25 -20.54 -33.48
N LEU A 14 -17.34 -21.02 -32.88
CA LEU A 14 -17.67 -20.79 -31.48
C LEU A 14 -16.63 -21.42 -30.55
N ALA A 15 -16.22 -22.66 -30.83
CA ALA A 15 -15.17 -23.35 -30.08
C ALA A 15 -13.83 -22.61 -30.14
N ILE A 16 -13.44 -22.10 -31.32
CA ILE A 16 -12.22 -21.31 -31.51
C ILE A 16 -12.28 -20.01 -30.70
N THR A 17 -13.41 -19.28 -30.72
CA THR A 17 -13.55 -18.05 -29.93
C THR A 17 -13.49 -18.29 -28.42
N ILE A 18 -14.10 -19.37 -27.92
CA ILE A 18 -14.01 -19.75 -26.50
C ILE A 18 -12.57 -20.10 -26.14
N ALA A 19 -11.87 -20.88 -26.97
CA ALA A 19 -10.48 -21.26 -26.74
C ALA A 19 -9.53 -20.04 -26.73
N LEU A 20 -9.71 -19.10 -27.67
CA LEU A 20 -8.96 -17.85 -27.72
C LEU A 20 -9.22 -16.98 -26.50
N THR A 21 -10.47 -16.87 -26.07
CA THR A 21 -10.84 -16.10 -24.88
C THR A 21 -10.21 -16.73 -23.62
N PHE A 22 -10.29 -18.05 -23.48
CA PHE A 22 -9.69 -18.78 -22.35
C PHE A 22 -8.15 -18.68 -22.36
N TYR A 23 -7.52 -18.78 -23.52
CA TYR A 23 -6.08 -18.58 -23.69
C TYR A 23 -5.66 -17.15 -23.31
N PHE A 24 -6.44 -16.15 -23.72
CA PHE A 24 -6.20 -14.75 -23.39
C PHE A 24 -6.36 -14.48 -21.89
N TYR A 25 -7.40 -15.00 -21.24
CA TYR A 25 -7.58 -14.88 -19.78
C TYR A 25 -6.49 -15.60 -19.00
N LYS A 26 -6.08 -16.80 -19.45
CA LYS A 26 -4.96 -17.53 -18.85
C LYS A 26 -3.66 -16.74 -18.96
N ASN A 27 -3.36 -16.18 -20.14
CA ASN A 27 -2.16 -15.38 -20.34
C ASN A 27 -2.22 -14.01 -19.64
N LEU A 28 -3.38 -13.38 -19.51
CA LEU A 28 -3.55 -12.18 -18.68
C LEU A 28 -3.32 -12.49 -17.20
N GLY A 29 -3.82 -13.63 -16.70
CA GLY A 29 -3.57 -14.08 -15.34
C GLY A 29 -2.10 -14.37 -15.07
N ILE A 30 -1.41 -14.96 -16.04
CA ILE A 30 0.03 -15.25 -15.98
C ILE A 30 0.86 -13.96 -16.13
N ALA A 31 0.51 -13.05 -17.03
CA ALA A 31 1.20 -11.76 -17.21
C ALA A 31 1.03 -10.83 -16.00
N LYS A 32 -0.13 -10.85 -15.34
CA LYS A 32 -0.36 -10.12 -14.08
C LYS A 32 0.41 -10.73 -12.90
N LYS A 33 0.59 -12.05 -12.85
CA LYS A 33 1.33 -12.74 -11.78
C LYS A 33 2.85 -12.77 -11.98
N SER A 34 3.33 -12.82 -13.23
CA SER A 34 4.74 -13.12 -13.56
C SER A 34 5.71 -11.94 -13.38
N ALA A 35 5.23 -10.71 -13.18
CA ALA A 35 6.11 -9.54 -13.11
C ALA A 35 6.13 -8.80 -11.77
N ARG A 36 5.34 -9.19 -10.75
CA ARG A 36 5.47 -8.59 -9.41
C ARG A 36 6.68 -9.25 -8.73
N ILE A 37 7.81 -8.55 -8.67
CA ILE A 37 8.81 -8.84 -7.63
C ILE A 37 8.05 -8.74 -6.31
N ASP A 38 8.00 -9.84 -5.56
CA ASP A 38 7.37 -9.86 -4.25
C ASP A 38 8.24 -9.02 -3.31
N LEU A 39 7.87 -7.76 -3.11
CA LEU A 39 8.67 -6.78 -2.36
C LEU A 39 8.78 -7.11 -0.87
N LEU A 40 8.02 -8.10 -0.39
CA LEU A 40 8.25 -8.66 0.93
C LEU A 40 9.58 -9.42 0.98
N THR A 41 9.99 -10.05 -0.13
CA THR A 41 11.22 -10.87 -0.19
C THR A 41 12.50 -10.09 -0.03
N ILE A 42 12.50 -8.81 -0.40
CA ILE A 42 13.65 -7.93 -0.30
C ILE A 42 13.74 -7.23 1.07
N LEU A 43 12.69 -7.28 1.88
CA LEU A 43 12.71 -6.65 3.20
C LEU A 43 13.80 -7.29 4.05
N PRO A 44 14.63 -6.52 4.77
CA PRO A 44 15.81 -7.04 5.48
C PRO A 44 15.48 -7.61 6.87
N SER A 45 14.37 -7.20 7.47
CA SER A 45 13.90 -7.60 8.80
C SER A 45 12.37 -7.58 8.84
N GLU A 46 11.79 -8.03 9.95
CA GLU A 46 10.36 -7.88 10.19
C GLU A 46 9.99 -6.39 10.25
N PRO A 47 9.09 -5.91 9.36
CA PRO A 47 8.63 -4.54 9.40
C PRO A 47 7.69 -4.32 10.61
N LYS A 48 7.64 -3.08 11.11
CA LYS A 48 6.62 -2.61 12.05
C LYS A 48 5.38 -2.07 11.32
N SER A 49 5.60 -1.47 10.15
CA SER A 49 4.55 -1.02 9.26
C SER A 49 5.04 -0.93 7.82
N ILE A 50 4.09 -1.00 6.88
CA ILE A 50 4.31 -0.98 5.44
C ILE A 50 3.25 -0.08 4.82
N LEU A 51 3.67 1.06 4.29
CA LEU A 51 2.85 1.91 3.45
C LEU A 51 3.04 1.49 1.98
N THR A 52 1.93 1.23 1.29
CA THR A 52 1.94 0.86 -0.13
C THR A 52 1.13 1.85 -0.95
N LEU A 53 1.74 2.30 -2.05
CA LEU A 53 1.17 3.23 -3.02
C LEU A 53 1.28 2.59 -4.39
N THR A 54 0.14 2.30 -5.00
CA THR A 54 0.07 1.75 -6.37
C THR A 54 -0.45 2.82 -7.31
N LYS A 55 0.13 2.88 -8.52
CA LYS A 55 -0.35 3.81 -9.53
C LYS A 55 -1.84 3.52 -9.80
N PRO A 56 -2.71 4.54 -9.75
CA PRO A 56 -4.12 4.35 -10.04
C PRO A 56 -4.32 3.81 -11.46
N ILE A 57 -5.39 3.04 -11.63
CA ILE A 57 -5.79 2.54 -12.95
C ILE A 57 -6.11 3.74 -13.84
N LYS A 58 -5.70 3.70 -15.11
CA LYS A 58 -5.99 4.76 -16.10
C LYS A 58 -7.48 5.15 -16.02
N ASN A 59 -7.75 6.45 -15.95
CA ASN A 59 -9.08 7.10 -15.85
C ASN A 59 -9.65 7.31 -14.43
N GLN A 60 -8.91 6.98 -13.36
CA GLN A 60 -9.25 7.53 -12.05
C GLN A 60 -8.76 8.98 -11.96
N LYS A 61 -9.57 9.90 -11.39
CA LYS A 61 -9.26 11.34 -11.18
C LYS A 61 -8.11 11.60 -10.19
N PHE A 62 -7.30 10.60 -9.96
CA PHE A 62 -6.72 10.36 -8.68
C PHE A 62 -5.19 10.51 -8.78
N SER A 63 -4.58 11.23 -7.83
CA SER A 63 -3.15 11.53 -7.83
C SER A 63 -2.56 11.45 -6.43
N TRP A 64 -1.36 10.91 -6.32
CA TRP A 64 -0.56 10.87 -5.08
C TRP A 64 -0.23 12.29 -4.59
N ASN A 65 -0.27 13.25 -5.51
CA ASN A 65 0.00 14.66 -5.26
C ASN A 65 -1.24 15.45 -4.83
N ASP A 66 -2.38 14.79 -4.60
CA ASP A 66 -3.54 15.45 -3.99
C ASP A 66 -3.18 16.06 -2.63
N SER A 67 -3.68 17.26 -2.35
CA SER A 67 -3.32 18.03 -1.17
C SER A 67 -3.62 17.32 0.16
N GLY A 68 -4.72 16.56 0.24
CA GLY A 68 -5.07 15.82 1.45
C GLY A 68 -4.13 14.64 1.69
N ILE A 69 -3.76 13.94 0.62
CA ILE A 69 -2.81 12.82 0.69
C ILE A 69 -1.42 13.32 1.06
N GLN A 70 -0.99 14.42 0.44
CA GLN A 70 0.29 15.03 0.74
C GLN A 70 0.36 15.49 2.19
N LYS A 71 -0.73 16.00 2.75
CA LYS A 71 -0.82 16.34 4.17
C LYS A 71 -0.65 15.09 5.05
N ILE A 72 -1.36 14.00 4.74
CA ILE A 72 -1.24 12.74 5.47
C ILE A 72 0.19 12.20 5.38
N LEU A 73 0.80 12.18 4.19
CA LEU A 73 2.17 11.72 4.00
C LEU A 73 3.15 12.59 4.78
N ASN A 74 3.12 13.91 4.61
CA ASN A 74 4.06 14.81 5.29
C ASN A 74 3.98 14.73 6.82
N ASN A 75 2.81 14.41 7.37
CA ASN A 75 2.62 14.25 8.81
C ASN A 75 3.14 12.90 9.35
N ASN A 76 3.19 11.87 8.51
CA ASN A 76 3.41 10.49 8.95
C ASN A 76 4.69 9.84 8.40
N ILE A 77 5.32 10.42 7.38
CA ILE A 77 6.55 9.89 6.77
C ILE A 77 7.64 10.96 6.70
N PRO A 78 8.93 10.59 6.80
CA PRO A 78 10.03 11.53 6.61
C PRO A 78 9.94 12.30 5.30
N GLN A 79 10.21 13.60 5.34
CA GLN A 79 10.01 14.54 4.24
C GLN A 79 10.68 14.09 2.92
N LYS A 80 11.91 13.58 2.99
CA LYS A 80 12.63 13.08 1.79
C LYS A 80 11.94 11.92 1.10
N TRP A 81 11.26 11.05 1.84
CA TRP A 81 10.45 10.00 1.23
C TRP A 81 9.22 10.58 0.54
N ALA A 82 8.52 11.54 1.17
CA ALA A 82 7.40 12.23 0.55
C ALA A 82 7.80 12.93 -0.75
N GLU A 83 8.98 13.59 -0.78
CA GLU A 83 9.52 14.24 -1.97
C GLU A 83 9.80 13.25 -3.12
N ILE A 84 10.36 12.07 -2.84
CA ILE A 84 10.56 11.03 -3.87
C ILE A 84 9.20 10.51 -4.37
N LEU A 85 8.24 10.29 -3.47
CA LEU A 85 6.91 9.80 -3.82
C LEU A 85 6.11 10.81 -4.67
N ARG A 86 6.43 12.11 -4.60
CA ARG A 86 5.84 13.13 -5.49
C ARG A 86 6.18 12.94 -6.97
N LEU A 87 7.22 12.16 -7.28
CA LEU A 87 7.60 11.78 -8.64
C LEU A 87 6.67 10.72 -9.23
N GLN A 88 5.38 10.70 -8.87
CA GLN A 88 4.38 9.67 -9.18
C GLN A 88 4.36 9.21 -10.65
N ASN A 89 4.70 10.08 -11.61
CA ASN A 89 4.69 9.74 -13.02
C ASN A 89 5.78 8.72 -13.38
N GLU A 90 6.88 8.73 -12.62
CA GLU A 90 8.02 7.84 -12.77
C GLU A 90 7.80 6.52 -12.00
N LEU A 91 6.78 6.44 -11.14
CA LEU A 91 6.57 5.33 -10.20
C LEU A 91 5.37 4.48 -10.65
N GLU A 92 5.59 3.17 -10.81
CA GLU A 92 4.52 2.20 -11.06
C GLU A 92 3.92 1.71 -9.73
N TYR A 93 4.79 1.58 -8.74
CA TYR A 93 4.48 1.09 -7.41
C TYR A 93 5.54 1.62 -6.45
N ALA A 94 5.13 2.02 -5.24
CA ALA A 94 6.04 2.38 -4.17
C ALA A 94 5.60 1.73 -2.85
N GLN A 95 6.57 1.23 -2.10
CA GLN A 95 6.38 0.67 -0.77
C GLN A 95 7.42 1.24 0.17
N LEU A 96 6.95 1.87 1.23
CA LEU A 96 7.78 2.36 2.32
C LEU A 96 7.56 1.45 3.53
N SER A 97 8.61 0.74 3.93
CA SER A 97 8.57 -0.14 5.09
C SER A 97 9.38 0.47 6.24
N PHE A 98 8.83 0.38 7.45
CA PHE A 98 9.43 0.88 8.68
C PHE A 98 9.88 -0.28 9.54
N HIS A 99 11.10 -0.21 10.05
CA HIS A 99 11.76 -1.25 10.83
C HIS A 99 12.36 -0.62 12.07
N GLN A 100 12.83 -1.44 13.01
CA GLN A 100 13.50 -0.92 14.21
C GLN A 100 14.78 -0.13 13.88
N GLU A 101 15.51 -0.53 12.84
CA GLU A 101 16.79 0.08 12.45
C GLU A 101 16.64 1.31 11.52
N GLY A 102 15.42 1.60 11.03
CA GLY A 102 15.16 2.67 10.06
C GLY A 102 14.08 2.30 9.05
N SER A 103 14.03 3.03 7.94
CA SER A 103 13.05 2.83 6.86
C SER A 103 13.71 2.37 5.56
N LEU A 104 12.97 1.61 4.77
CA LEU A 104 13.38 1.17 3.44
C LEU A 104 12.27 1.51 2.44
N LEU A 105 12.62 2.31 1.44
CA LEU A 105 11.77 2.65 0.31
C LEU A 105 12.10 1.71 -0.86
N CYS A 106 11.10 1.02 -1.37
CA CYS A 106 11.19 0.15 -2.54
C CYS A 106 10.21 0.64 -3.59
N VAL A 107 10.72 0.97 -4.78
CA VAL A 107 9.95 1.62 -5.84
C VAL A 107 10.18 0.89 -7.14
N ARG A 108 9.10 0.44 -7.75
CA ARG A 108 9.13 -0.06 -9.12
C ARG A 108 9.02 1.09 -10.09
N THR A 109 9.96 1.15 -11.02
CA THR A 109 10.01 2.19 -12.04
C THR A 109 10.51 1.63 -13.37
N GLY A 110 9.91 2.09 -14.47
CA GLY A 110 10.39 1.82 -15.82
C GLY A 110 11.54 2.74 -16.27
N THR A 111 11.96 3.69 -15.42
CA THR A 111 12.96 4.70 -15.75
C THR A 111 14.14 4.65 -14.79
N ASN A 112 15.26 5.30 -15.13
CA ASN A 112 16.38 5.45 -14.19
C ASN A 112 16.08 6.57 -13.18
N LEU A 113 15.59 6.18 -11.99
CA LEU A 113 15.22 7.13 -10.95
C LEU A 113 16.46 7.80 -10.34
N ILE A 114 17.59 7.10 -10.26
CA ILE A 114 18.86 7.66 -9.74
C ILE A 114 19.34 8.83 -10.61
N ASP A 115 19.26 8.69 -11.93
CA ASP A 115 19.58 9.79 -12.86
C ASP A 115 18.59 10.94 -12.74
N LYS A 116 17.30 10.64 -12.52
CA LYS A 116 16.27 11.66 -12.32
C LYS A 116 16.52 12.47 -11.05
N LEU A 117 16.82 11.80 -9.93
CA LEU A 117 17.10 12.43 -8.65
C LEU A 117 18.32 13.37 -8.72
N GLN A 118 19.36 12.97 -9.45
CA GLN A 118 20.52 13.82 -9.73
C GLN A 118 20.13 15.04 -10.58
N LYS A 119 19.38 14.86 -11.67
CA LYS A 119 18.98 15.95 -12.57
C LYS A 119 18.11 17.01 -11.89
N ILE A 120 17.20 16.60 -11.01
CA ILE A 120 16.34 17.53 -10.27
C ILE A 120 17.05 18.14 -9.05
N GLY A 121 18.26 17.66 -8.72
CA GLY A 121 19.04 18.17 -7.60
C GLY A 121 18.37 17.97 -6.24
N LEU A 122 17.61 16.88 -6.05
CA LEU A 122 16.77 16.70 -4.84
C LEU A 122 17.56 16.78 -3.52
N PHE A 123 18.82 16.37 -3.57
CA PHE A 123 19.76 16.32 -2.45
C PHE A 123 20.81 17.45 -2.51
N GLY A 124 20.74 18.35 -3.49
CA GLY A 124 21.66 19.47 -3.67
C GLY A 124 23.07 19.11 -4.17
N TYR A 125 23.54 17.89 -3.90
CA TYR A 125 24.88 17.43 -4.27
C TYR A 125 24.85 16.11 -5.05
N LEU A 126 25.94 15.84 -5.75
CA LEU A 126 26.13 14.57 -6.47
C LEU A 126 26.36 13.42 -5.46
N PRO A 127 25.83 12.22 -5.75
CA PRO A 127 26.03 11.07 -4.89
C PRO A 127 27.45 10.51 -4.99
N GLU A 128 27.95 10.01 -3.86
CA GLU A 128 29.12 9.14 -3.85
C GLU A 128 28.75 7.76 -4.40
N LYS A 129 29.69 7.09 -5.07
CA LYS A 129 29.48 5.78 -5.71
C LYS A 129 30.37 4.73 -5.07
N GLU A 130 29.78 3.60 -4.71
CA GLU A 130 30.48 2.42 -4.18
C GLU A 130 30.10 1.20 -5.02
N ASN A 131 31.08 0.46 -5.53
CA ASN A 131 30.81 -0.78 -6.26
C ASN A 131 30.79 -1.95 -5.28
N LEU A 132 29.68 -2.68 -5.25
CA LEU A 132 29.49 -3.88 -4.43
C LEU A 132 28.88 -4.99 -5.29
N ASN A 133 29.57 -6.12 -5.42
CA ASN A 133 29.09 -7.30 -6.17
C ASN A 133 28.62 -6.99 -7.61
N ASN A 134 29.42 -6.25 -8.38
CA ASN A 134 29.10 -5.77 -9.74
C ASN A 134 27.86 -4.85 -9.84
N LEU A 135 27.43 -4.30 -8.71
CA LEU A 135 26.35 -3.33 -8.64
C LEU A 135 26.83 -2.04 -7.98
N THR A 136 26.45 -0.90 -8.55
CA THR A 136 26.81 0.41 -8.02
C THR A 136 25.76 0.88 -7.03
N LEU A 137 26.19 1.07 -5.78
CA LEU A 137 25.46 1.78 -4.75
C LEU A 137 25.74 3.28 -4.88
N TYR A 138 24.72 4.09 -4.65
CA TYR A 138 24.79 5.55 -4.68
C TYR A 138 24.42 6.09 -3.31
N TYR A 139 25.21 7.01 -2.78
CA TYR A 139 24.96 7.65 -1.49
C TYR A 139 24.78 9.15 -1.68
N PHE A 140 23.53 9.59 -1.60
CA PHE A 140 23.18 11.00 -1.66
C PHE A 140 23.36 11.64 -0.29
N PRO A 141 24.17 12.70 -0.15
CA PRO A 141 24.24 13.45 1.10
C PRO A 141 22.92 14.19 1.32
N ASP A 142 22.33 14.00 2.49
CA ASP A 142 21.15 14.71 2.97
C ASP A 142 21.56 15.74 4.03
N THR A 143 20.62 16.59 4.44
CA THR A 143 20.84 17.52 5.54
C THR A 143 21.24 16.79 6.82
N GLU A 144 21.99 17.47 7.70
CA GLU A 144 22.45 16.95 9.00
C GLU A 144 23.52 15.84 8.93
N GLY A 145 24.28 15.75 7.84
CA GLY A 145 25.40 14.81 7.72
C GLY A 145 24.98 13.35 7.56
N ARG A 146 23.73 13.11 7.15
CA ARG A 146 23.20 11.78 6.84
C ARG A 146 23.36 11.49 5.36
N PHE A 147 23.41 10.21 5.01
CA PHE A 147 23.46 9.77 3.62
C PHE A 147 22.29 8.84 3.32
N MET A 148 21.54 9.15 2.27
CA MET A 148 20.58 8.21 1.70
C MET A 148 21.33 7.31 0.72
N GLY A 149 21.52 6.04 1.11
CA GLY A 149 22.01 5.02 0.20
C GLY A 149 20.88 4.50 -0.69
N CYS A 150 21.17 4.25 -1.96
CA CYS A 150 20.23 3.61 -2.87
C CYS A 150 20.92 2.80 -3.98
N TYR A 151 20.15 1.92 -4.60
CA TYR A 151 20.54 1.24 -5.83
C TYR A 151 19.33 1.01 -6.72
N GLN A 152 19.59 0.70 -7.99
CA GLN A 152 18.54 0.32 -8.93
C GLN A 152 18.95 -0.95 -9.71
N GLN A 153 18.12 -1.99 -9.62
CA GLN A 153 18.36 -3.27 -10.29
C GLN A 153 17.03 -3.91 -10.72
N GLY A 154 16.96 -4.37 -11.97
CA GLY A 154 15.78 -5.09 -12.48
C GLY A 154 14.48 -4.28 -12.46
N GLY A 155 14.55 -2.96 -12.69
CA GLY A 155 13.39 -2.06 -12.63
C GLY A 155 12.93 -1.72 -11.20
N LEU A 156 13.69 -2.13 -10.18
CA LEU A 156 13.44 -1.80 -8.79
C LEU A 156 14.50 -0.83 -8.28
N PHE A 157 14.06 0.33 -7.81
CA PHE A 157 14.84 1.28 -7.03
C PHE A 157 14.63 0.99 -5.54
N VAL A 158 15.71 0.89 -4.78
CA VAL A 158 15.67 0.64 -3.33
C VAL A 158 16.54 1.66 -2.62
N ALA A 159 16.02 2.28 -1.57
CA ALA A 159 16.71 3.32 -0.82
C ALA A 159 16.51 3.19 0.70
N SER A 160 17.54 3.55 1.47
CA SER A 160 17.49 3.63 2.93
C SER A 160 18.55 4.60 3.45
N TYR A 161 18.27 5.22 4.61
CA TYR A 161 19.29 5.94 5.39
C TYR A 161 20.19 5.01 6.21
N ASN A 162 19.89 3.71 6.25
CA ASN A 162 20.69 2.71 6.95
C ASN A 162 21.46 1.85 5.93
N LYS A 163 22.79 2.05 5.85
CA LYS A 163 23.67 1.31 4.93
C LYS A 163 23.59 -0.21 5.11
N LYS A 164 23.55 -0.71 6.35
CA LYS A 164 23.47 -2.16 6.62
C LYS A 164 22.15 -2.73 6.12
N MET A 165 21.07 -2.00 6.33
CA MET A 165 19.73 -2.36 5.88
C MET A 165 19.65 -2.42 4.35
N LEU A 166 20.21 -1.44 3.66
CA LEU A 166 20.29 -1.40 2.19
C LEU A 166 21.08 -2.59 1.63
N ILE A 167 22.25 -2.88 2.20
CA ILE A 167 23.10 -4.00 1.77
C ILE A 167 22.38 -5.33 1.97
N ARG A 168 21.68 -5.54 3.10
CA ARG A 168 20.88 -6.74 3.34
C ARG A 168 19.75 -6.89 2.32
N ALA A 169 19.06 -5.80 1.98
CA ALA A 169 18.01 -5.82 0.96
C ALA A 169 18.58 -6.23 -0.41
N LEU A 170 19.73 -5.67 -0.78
CA LEU A 170 20.44 -6.04 -2.01
C LEU A 170 20.85 -7.53 -2.01
N SER A 171 21.43 -8.01 -0.91
CA SER A 171 21.81 -9.43 -0.78
C SER A 171 20.61 -10.37 -0.92
N ARG A 172 19.45 -10.01 -0.36
CA ARG A 172 18.19 -10.78 -0.52
C ARG A 172 17.69 -10.77 -1.96
N GLN A 173 17.72 -9.61 -2.60
CA GLN A 173 17.32 -9.49 -4.01
C GLN A 173 18.19 -10.33 -4.94
N ILE A 174 19.51 -10.35 -4.74
CA ILE A 174 20.45 -11.14 -5.55
C ILE A 174 20.30 -12.64 -5.29
N SER A 175 20.27 -13.03 -4.01
CA SER A 175 20.18 -14.45 -3.63
C SER A 175 18.81 -15.06 -3.89
N LYS A 176 17.77 -14.23 -4.13
CA LYS A 176 16.36 -14.65 -4.23
C LYS A 176 15.92 -15.49 -3.03
N THR A 177 16.51 -15.24 -1.88
CA THR A 177 16.15 -15.93 -0.64
C THR A 177 14.96 -15.24 0.00
N SER A 178 13.97 -16.03 0.42
CA SER A 178 12.80 -15.52 1.13
C SER A 178 13.22 -14.92 2.48
N PRO A 179 12.51 -13.92 3.03
CA PRO A 179 12.85 -13.35 4.32
C PRO A 179 12.72 -14.39 5.44
N ALA A 180 13.38 -14.04 6.53
CA ALA A 180 13.31 -14.63 7.86
C ALA A 180 11.90 -15.03 8.34
N ASN A 181 11.92 -15.84 9.40
CA ASN A 181 10.88 -16.62 10.10
C ASN A 181 9.60 -15.88 10.57
N TRP A 182 9.30 -14.69 10.06
CA TRP A 182 8.10 -13.90 10.39
C TRP A 182 6.98 -14.14 9.36
N ASP A 183 5.74 -13.84 9.73
CA ASP A 183 4.52 -14.23 9.00
C ASP A 183 4.32 -13.44 7.69
N THR A 184 5.16 -13.76 6.70
CA THR A 184 5.09 -13.23 5.33
C THR A 184 3.79 -13.63 4.64
N GLN A 185 3.17 -14.74 5.04
CA GLN A 185 1.95 -15.26 4.42
C GLN A 185 0.73 -14.42 4.81
N ALA A 186 0.60 -14.03 6.08
CA ALA A 186 -0.45 -13.12 6.51
C ALA A 186 -0.34 -11.75 5.82
N LEU A 187 0.87 -11.18 5.76
CA LEU A 187 1.12 -9.91 5.08
C LEU A 187 0.79 -9.98 3.58
N LYS A 188 1.20 -11.05 2.91
CA LYS A 188 0.89 -11.29 1.51
C LYS A 188 -0.62 -11.42 1.27
N SER A 189 -1.31 -12.15 2.13
CA SER A 189 -2.77 -12.29 2.08
C SER A 189 -3.47 -10.93 2.20
N ILE A 190 -3.03 -10.08 3.14
CA ILE A 190 -3.57 -8.72 3.29
C ILE A 190 -3.34 -7.93 2.00
N MET A 191 -2.09 -7.87 1.51
CA MET A 191 -1.73 -7.12 0.29
C MET A 191 -2.46 -7.58 -0.97
N ASP A 192 -2.66 -8.89 -1.13
CA ASP A 192 -3.36 -9.45 -2.30
C ASP A 192 -4.87 -9.19 -2.26
N ASN A 193 -5.44 -8.98 -1.06
CA ASN A 193 -6.86 -8.70 -0.87
C ASN A 193 -7.20 -7.19 -0.90
N GLN A 194 -6.22 -6.29 -0.84
CA GLN A 194 -6.48 -4.85 -0.88
C GLN A 194 -7.00 -4.40 -2.24
N LYS A 195 -8.07 -3.60 -2.21
CA LYS A 195 -8.67 -3.03 -3.44
C LYS A 195 -8.25 -1.58 -3.65
N SER A 196 -7.92 -0.86 -2.57
CA SER A 196 -7.47 0.53 -2.68
C SER A 196 -6.06 0.61 -3.26
N PRO A 197 -5.77 1.58 -4.16
CA PRO A 197 -4.40 1.87 -4.58
C PRO A 197 -3.52 2.40 -3.43
N TYR A 198 -4.12 2.74 -2.28
CA TYR A 198 -3.48 3.25 -1.08
C TYR A 198 -3.88 2.43 0.10
N PHE A 199 -2.91 1.73 0.65
CA PHE A 199 -3.14 1.04 1.89
C PHE A 199 -1.89 1.07 2.75
N TRP A 200 -2.14 1.14 4.05
CA TRP A 200 -1.11 1.08 5.07
C TRP A 200 -1.36 -0.14 5.92
N ILE A 201 -0.39 -1.05 5.95
CA ILE A 201 -0.39 -2.19 6.85
C ILE A 201 0.46 -1.87 8.07
N PHE A 202 -0.04 -2.10 9.28
CA PHE A 202 0.70 -1.87 10.51
C PHE A 202 0.25 -2.81 11.62
N GLN A 203 1.11 -3.00 12.60
CA GLN A 203 0.73 -3.65 13.85
C GLN A 203 0.34 -2.57 14.87
N PRO A 204 -0.86 -2.63 15.46
CA PRO A 204 -1.31 -1.63 16.41
C PRO A 204 -0.60 -1.86 17.75
N GLN A 205 0.56 -1.23 17.92
CA GLN A 205 1.26 -1.25 19.20
C GLN A 205 0.35 -0.61 20.26
N SER A 206 0.13 -1.32 21.37
CA SER A 206 -0.73 -0.89 22.49
C SER A 206 -2.25 -1.00 22.33
N LEU A 207 -2.75 -1.68 21.28
CA LEU A 207 -4.16 -2.02 21.22
C LEU A 207 -4.48 -3.12 22.24
N GLN A 208 -5.32 -2.80 23.22
CA GLN A 208 -5.80 -3.77 24.20
C GLN A 208 -6.95 -4.55 23.57
N LEU A 209 -6.63 -5.74 23.07
CA LEU A 209 -7.62 -6.70 22.58
C LEU A 209 -8.07 -7.61 23.73
N PRO A 210 -9.28 -8.20 23.63
CA PRO A 210 -9.78 -9.20 24.56
C PRO A 210 -8.82 -10.39 24.69
N ALA A 211 -8.83 -11.05 25.86
CA ALA A 211 -7.91 -12.15 26.18
C ALA A 211 -7.97 -13.29 25.14
N GLY A 212 -6.80 -13.66 24.60
CA GLY A 212 -6.67 -14.72 23.58
C GLY A 212 -6.49 -14.23 22.14
N GLN A 213 -6.59 -12.92 21.89
CA GLN A 213 -6.26 -12.33 20.59
C GLN A 213 -4.91 -11.62 20.61
N SER A 214 -4.02 -11.98 19.68
CA SER A 214 -2.78 -11.25 19.43
C SER A 214 -3.04 -10.07 18.47
N PRO A 215 -2.27 -8.97 18.55
CA PRO A 215 -2.37 -7.89 17.58
C PRO A 215 -1.99 -8.42 16.21
N THR A 216 -3.00 -8.70 15.39
CA THR A 216 -2.85 -9.08 14.00
C THR A 216 -2.48 -7.85 13.18
N TRP A 217 -1.88 -8.09 12.01
CA TRP A 217 -1.64 -7.05 11.03
C TRP A 217 -2.95 -6.39 10.61
N LEU A 218 -3.02 -5.06 10.72
CA LEU A 218 -4.17 -4.26 10.30
C LEU A 218 -3.87 -3.54 8.99
N SER A 219 -4.91 -3.35 8.17
CA SER A 219 -4.84 -2.52 6.96
C SER A 219 -5.76 -1.32 7.07
N ALA A 220 -5.20 -0.13 6.84
CA ALA A 220 -5.92 1.11 6.61
C ALA A 220 -5.92 1.41 5.12
N GLU A 221 -7.09 1.45 4.49
CA GLU A 221 -7.29 1.86 3.11
C GLU A 221 -7.67 3.35 3.06
N LEU A 222 -7.05 4.12 2.18
CA LEU A 222 -7.45 5.52 1.98
C LEU A 222 -8.61 5.58 0.97
N LEU A 223 -9.77 6.09 1.41
CA LEU A 223 -10.95 6.33 0.59
C LEU A 223 -11.00 7.79 0.13
N ILE A 224 -10.62 8.02 -1.12
CA ILE A 224 -10.32 9.37 -1.64
C ILE A 224 -11.47 9.90 -2.51
N ASN A 225 -12.59 9.18 -2.55
CA ASN A 225 -13.80 9.59 -3.25
C ASN A 225 -14.72 10.49 -2.40
N GLN A 226 -14.33 10.80 -1.16
CA GLN A 226 -15.05 11.70 -0.26
C GLN A 226 -14.30 13.04 -0.20
N ASP A 227 -15.03 14.15 -0.16
CA ASP A 227 -14.49 15.49 0.10
C ASP A 227 -15.02 15.96 1.48
N PRO A 228 -14.18 15.97 2.53
CA PRO A 228 -12.74 15.72 2.55
C PRO A 228 -12.34 14.23 2.46
N PRO A 229 -11.08 13.91 2.08
CA PRO A 229 -10.61 12.52 1.98
C PRO A 229 -10.64 11.83 3.35
N CYS A 230 -11.02 10.55 3.35
CA CYS A 230 -11.15 9.77 4.58
C CYS A 230 -10.30 8.48 4.51
N CYS A 231 -9.71 8.09 5.63
CA CYS A 231 -9.09 6.77 5.78
C CYS A 231 -10.14 5.79 6.32
N THR A 232 -10.28 4.62 5.72
CA THR A 232 -11.04 3.51 6.30
C THR A 232 -10.13 2.39 6.77
N ILE A 233 -10.22 2.02 8.04
CA ILE A 233 -9.48 0.91 8.64
C ILE A 233 -10.46 -0.21 8.89
N ALA A 234 -10.17 -1.41 8.37
CA ALA A 234 -10.95 -2.60 8.67
C ALA A 234 -10.21 -3.44 9.71
N LEU A 235 -10.83 -3.67 10.86
CA LEU A 235 -10.36 -4.59 11.88
C LEU A 235 -11.19 -5.88 11.83
N PRO A 236 -10.64 -7.00 11.35
CA PRO A 236 -11.30 -8.29 11.48
C PRO A 236 -11.26 -8.76 12.95
N LEU A 237 -12.44 -9.06 13.49
CA LEU A 237 -12.66 -9.57 14.83
C LEU A 237 -13.02 -11.07 14.75
N VAL A 238 -12.04 -11.88 14.34
CA VAL A 238 -12.24 -13.31 14.16
C VAL A 238 -12.41 -13.99 15.52
N GLY A 239 -13.49 -14.76 15.68
CA GLY A 239 -13.71 -15.60 16.86
C GLY A 239 -14.37 -14.92 18.06
N LEU A 240 -14.98 -13.74 17.86
CA LEU A 240 -15.78 -13.09 18.89
C LEU A 240 -17.27 -13.37 18.64
N SER A 241 -17.96 -13.89 19.66
CA SER A 241 -19.39 -14.21 19.59
C SER A 241 -20.25 -13.30 20.48
N ASP A 242 -19.62 -12.46 21.31
CA ASP A 242 -20.31 -11.66 22.32
C ASP A 242 -20.30 -10.17 21.97
N SER A 243 -21.51 -9.61 21.88
CA SER A 243 -21.79 -8.19 21.63
C SER A 243 -21.03 -7.22 22.56
N THR A 244 -20.81 -7.61 23.82
CA THR A 244 -20.06 -6.76 24.78
C THR A 244 -18.58 -6.65 24.44
N ILE A 245 -18.01 -7.72 23.87
CA ILE A 245 -16.61 -7.74 23.46
C ILE A 245 -16.39 -6.85 22.22
N TYR A 246 -17.38 -6.80 21.31
CA TYR A 246 -17.36 -5.87 20.19
C TYR A 246 -17.35 -4.40 20.66
N THR A 247 -18.13 -4.06 21.68
CA THR A 247 -18.17 -2.69 22.23
C THR A 247 -16.84 -2.30 22.87
N ILE A 248 -16.23 -3.19 23.68
CA ILE A 248 -14.94 -2.94 24.33
C ILE A 248 -13.82 -2.78 23.30
N ALA A 249 -13.81 -3.63 22.26
CA ALA A 249 -12.87 -3.51 21.16
C ALA A 249 -13.05 -2.17 20.44
N ASN A 250 -14.30 -1.82 20.10
CA ASN A 250 -14.65 -0.56 19.44
C ASN A 250 -14.15 0.67 20.21
N ASP A 251 -14.39 0.73 21.52
CA ASP A 251 -13.98 1.88 22.35
C ASP A 251 -12.46 1.99 22.47
N SER A 252 -11.78 0.87 22.67
CA SER A 252 -10.31 0.81 22.74
C SER A 252 -9.67 1.25 21.42
N LEU A 253 -10.29 0.89 20.30
CA LEU A 253 -9.87 1.29 18.97
C LEU A 253 -10.14 2.75 18.66
N LEU A 254 -11.30 3.28 19.06
CA LEU A 254 -11.65 4.68 18.89
C LEU A 254 -10.67 5.58 19.66
N LEU A 255 -10.31 5.19 20.89
CA LEU A 255 -9.28 5.86 21.69
C LEU A 255 -7.91 5.80 21.01
N TRP A 256 -7.54 4.64 20.47
CA TRP A 256 -6.28 4.48 19.74
C TRP A 256 -6.24 5.34 18.47
N ALA A 257 -7.31 5.35 17.67
CA ALA A 257 -7.43 6.16 16.46
C ALA A 257 -7.38 7.66 16.76
N ASN A 258 -8.11 8.12 17.78
CA ASN A 258 -8.12 9.52 18.20
C ASN A 258 -6.75 10.00 18.72
N ARG A 259 -5.93 9.10 19.29
CA ARG A 259 -4.54 9.44 19.66
C ARG A 259 -3.64 9.63 18.45
N LEU A 260 -3.85 8.84 17.40
CA LEU A 260 -3.05 8.93 16.17
C LEU A 260 -3.50 10.07 15.25
N PHE A 261 -4.79 10.41 15.27
CA PHE A 261 -5.37 11.43 14.40
C PHE A 261 -6.20 12.45 15.22
N PRO A 262 -5.55 13.22 16.11
CA PRO A 262 -6.25 14.07 17.09
C PRO A 262 -7.04 15.25 16.49
N GLN A 263 -6.88 15.55 15.20
CA GLN A 263 -7.57 16.65 14.51
C GLN A 263 -8.62 16.20 13.48
N ASN A 264 -8.98 14.91 13.47
CA ASN A 264 -9.90 14.34 12.50
C ASN A 264 -11.17 13.80 13.18
N HIS A 265 -12.30 13.84 12.48
CA HIS A 265 -13.50 13.14 12.91
C HIS A 265 -13.33 11.64 12.65
N THR A 266 -13.27 10.86 13.73
CA THR A 266 -13.25 9.40 13.71
C THR A 266 -14.67 8.88 13.94
N SER A 267 -15.19 8.08 13.00
CA SER A 267 -16.39 7.27 13.20
C SER A 267 -16.03 5.79 13.14
N ALA A 268 -16.82 4.97 13.83
CA ALA A 268 -16.68 3.53 13.83
C ALA A 268 -18.03 2.87 13.51
N GLN A 269 -18.00 1.84 12.68
CA GLN A 269 -19.16 1.04 12.29
C GLN A 269 -18.84 -0.43 12.49
N ILE A 270 -19.75 -1.17 13.13
CA ILE A 270 -19.58 -2.60 13.40
C ILE A 270 -20.41 -3.38 12.39
N ASP A 271 -19.75 -4.23 11.61
CA ASP A 271 -20.39 -5.24 10.76
C ASP A 271 -20.31 -6.59 11.50
N GLN A 272 -21.40 -6.93 12.20
CA GLN A 272 -21.49 -8.15 13.00
C GLN A 272 -21.46 -9.41 12.13
N ASP A 273 -22.11 -9.38 10.96
CA ASP A 273 -22.20 -10.51 10.04
C ASP A 273 -20.83 -10.90 9.50
N ARG A 274 -19.99 -9.90 9.20
CA ARG A 274 -18.61 -10.12 8.74
C ARG A 274 -17.61 -10.20 9.89
N SER A 275 -18.05 -9.95 11.12
CA SER A 275 -17.19 -9.80 12.29
C SER A 275 -16.03 -8.83 12.02
N VAL A 276 -16.35 -7.64 11.52
CA VAL A 276 -15.37 -6.58 11.20
C VAL A 276 -15.83 -5.26 11.80
N ILE A 277 -14.89 -4.49 12.36
CA ILE A 277 -15.13 -3.07 12.67
C ILE A 277 -14.46 -2.22 11.60
N PHE A 278 -15.25 -1.35 10.97
CA PHE A 278 -14.76 -0.32 10.06
C PHE A 278 -14.60 1.00 10.82
N PHE A 279 -13.44 1.63 10.68
CA PHE A 279 -13.18 2.97 11.19
C PHE A 279 -13.02 3.91 10.04
N THR A 280 -13.76 5.00 10.02
CA THR A 280 -13.56 6.06 9.03
C THR A 280 -13.02 7.29 9.73
N ILE A 281 -11.84 7.74 9.31
CA ILE A 281 -11.17 8.93 9.82
C ILE A 281 -11.22 9.95 8.70
N CYS A 282 -12.04 10.98 8.86
CA CYS A 282 -12.18 12.07 7.90
C CYS A 282 -11.56 13.34 8.45
N GLU A 283 -10.94 14.14 7.59
CA GLU A 283 -10.55 15.50 7.96
C GLU A 283 -11.80 16.32 8.32
N GLU A 284 -11.71 17.24 9.29
CA GLU A 284 -12.79 18.21 9.48
C GLU A 284 -12.87 19.12 8.25
N GLY A 285 -13.95 19.01 7.48
CA GLY A 285 -14.22 19.94 6.40
C GLY A 285 -14.30 21.35 6.96
N LYS A 286 -13.58 22.32 6.36
CA LYS A 286 -13.85 23.74 6.62
C LYS A 286 -15.33 23.98 6.35
N LYS A 287 -16.12 24.25 7.39
CA LYS A 287 -17.51 24.70 7.25
C LYS A 287 -17.52 25.86 6.26
N LYS A 288 -17.99 25.63 5.03
CA LYS A 288 -18.43 26.73 4.18
C LYS A 288 -19.59 27.36 4.92
N ALA A 289 -19.39 28.59 5.39
CA ALA A 289 -20.49 29.41 5.87
C ALA A 289 -21.48 29.60 4.70
N ASN A 290 -22.64 28.97 4.82
CA ASN A 290 -23.98 29.45 4.43
C ASN A 290 -24.84 28.30 3.88
N SER A 291 -25.77 27.85 4.72
CA SER A 291 -27.22 27.85 4.51
C SER A 291 -27.84 26.62 5.19
N GLU A 292 -28.74 26.91 6.12
CA GLU A 292 -29.67 25.97 6.75
C GLU A 292 -30.27 25.00 5.74
N THR A 293 -30.28 23.69 6.03
CA THR A 293 -31.51 22.93 6.36
C THR A 293 -31.25 21.42 6.41
N THR A 294 -31.74 20.83 7.51
CA THR A 294 -32.20 19.44 7.71
C THR A 294 -31.25 18.27 7.53
N ASP A 295 -31.02 17.60 8.67
CA ASP A 295 -30.67 16.19 8.84
C ASP A 295 -31.26 15.30 7.75
N ASN A 296 -30.38 14.61 7.02
CA ASN A 296 -30.62 13.33 6.37
C ASN A 296 -29.27 12.71 5.98
N LEU A 297 -28.75 11.81 6.84
CA LEU A 297 -27.69 10.89 6.48
C LEU A 297 -28.17 10.01 5.32
N PRO A 298 -27.42 9.88 4.21
CA PRO A 298 -27.81 9.00 3.12
C PRO A 298 -27.64 7.54 3.53
N PRO A 299 -28.55 6.64 3.10
CA PRO A 299 -28.41 5.21 3.32
C PRO A 299 -27.33 4.66 2.39
N LEU A 300 -26.25 4.11 2.96
CA LEU A 300 -25.31 3.27 2.23
C LEU A 300 -25.91 1.87 2.09
N ALA A 301 -26.64 1.66 1.00
CA ALA A 301 -27.09 0.33 0.57
C ALA A 301 -26.73 0.10 -0.90
N SER A 302 -26.12 -1.06 -1.12
CA SER A 302 -26.05 -1.83 -2.37
C SER A 302 -25.43 -1.16 -3.59
N GLN A 303 -24.19 -1.56 -3.91
CA GLN A 303 -23.84 -2.26 -5.16
C GLN A 303 -22.32 -2.44 -5.23
N TYR A 304 -21.89 -3.71 -5.22
CA TYR A 304 -20.70 -4.35 -5.82
C TYR A 304 -20.22 -5.52 -4.97
#